data_AF-A0A1E3W1P4-F1
#
_entry.id   AF-A0A1E3W1P4-F1
#
_cell.length_a   1.000
_cell.length_b   1.000
_cell.length_c   1.000
_cell.angle_alpha   90.00
_cell.angle_beta   90.00
_cell.angle_gamma   90.00
#
_symmetry.space_group_name_H-M   'P 1'
#
loop_
_entity.id
_entity.type
_entity.pdbx_description
1 polymer ?
#
loop_
_entity_poly.entity_id
_entity_poly.type
_entity_poly.pdbx_seq_one_letter_code
_entity_poly.pdbx_strand_id
1 'polypeptide(L)'
;MSTDRDTLAGQLMAVSAVLFGGALLIILTAHAFEQFGGYAPCPLCLQERYAYYFGVPAAVVAFFAARGESFGFARLVLLLIAIGFLINMGLGIYHAGAEWKFWPGPDTCAGGFNLEWGAEGIVDTPVIRCDEAPGGSWAFHSRAGTRRFRPFSPGLRSSACRAAPDRADLAEFTALSA
;
A
#
# COMPACT_ATOMS: atom_id res chain seq x y z
N MET A 1 -5.39 -6.73 44.91
CA MET A 1 -5.80 -5.43 44.33
C MET A 1 -4.64 -4.50 43.93
N SER A 2 -3.47 -4.51 44.58
CA SER A 2 -2.23 -3.91 44.02
C SER A 2 -1.62 -4.81 42.95
N THR A 3 -1.44 -6.10 43.28
CA THR A 3 -0.91 -7.12 42.36
C THR A 3 -1.68 -7.22 41.04
N ASP A 4 -3.01 -7.07 41.05
CA ASP A 4 -3.83 -7.09 39.83
C ASP A 4 -3.64 -5.85 38.94
N ARG A 5 -3.29 -4.71 39.54
CA ARG A 5 -2.96 -3.49 38.79
C ARG A 5 -1.56 -3.57 38.21
N ASP A 6 -0.61 -4.12 38.96
CA ASP A 6 0.77 -4.31 38.51
C ASP A 6 0.83 -5.27 37.31
N THR A 7 0.07 -6.37 37.36
CA THR A 7 -0.04 -7.33 36.24
C THR A 7 -0.72 -6.70 35.03
N LEU A 8 -1.82 -5.95 35.23
CA LEU A 8 -2.51 -5.26 34.16
C LEU A 8 -1.63 -4.20 33.48
N ALA A 9 -0.88 -3.42 34.26
CA ALA A 9 0.08 -2.44 33.73
C ALA A 9 1.16 -3.14 32.89
N GLY A 10 1.73 -4.22 33.41
CA GLY A 10 2.72 -5.05 32.70
C GLY A 10 2.18 -5.60 31.38
N GLN A 11 0.97 -6.13 31.37
CA GLN A 11 0.32 -6.65 30.17
C GLN A 11 0.08 -5.55 29.12
N LEU A 12 -0.47 -4.40 29.51
CA LEU A 12 -0.76 -3.29 28.59
C LEU A 12 0.53 -2.70 28.01
N MET A 13 1.59 -2.59 28.81
CA MET A 13 2.90 -2.15 28.34
C MET A 13 3.51 -3.15 27.36
N ALA A 14 3.45 -4.45 27.66
CA ALA A 14 3.95 -5.50 26.77
C ALA A 14 3.22 -5.52 25.42
N VAL A 15 1.88 -5.45 25.44
CA VAL A 15 1.06 -5.37 24.21
C VAL A 15 1.44 -4.13 23.39
N SER A 16 1.55 -2.96 24.03
CA SER A 16 1.92 -1.72 23.36
C SER A 16 3.33 -1.79 22.74
N ALA A 17 4.28 -2.41 23.45
CA ALA A 17 5.65 -2.60 22.96
C ALA A 17 5.70 -3.55 21.75
N VAL A 18 4.94 -4.64 21.77
CA VAL A 18 4.83 -5.58 20.65
C VAL A 18 4.21 -4.89 19.43
N LEU A 19 3.12 -4.12 19.63
CA LEU A 19 2.48 -3.37 18.55
C LEU A 19 3.42 -2.33 17.94
N PHE A 20 4.13 -1.57 18.77
CA PHE A 20 5.12 -0.60 18.31
C PHE A 20 6.25 -1.27 17.52
N GLY A 21 6.86 -2.33 18.08
CA GLY A 21 7.96 -3.05 17.45
C GLY A 21 7.55 -3.69 16.12
N GLY A 22 6.39 -4.34 16.08
CA GLY A 22 5.85 -4.95 14.86
C GLY A 22 5.53 -3.91 13.78
N ALA A 23 4.85 -2.83 14.13
CA ALA A 23 4.51 -1.77 13.17
C ALA A 23 5.76 -1.07 12.60
N LEU A 24 6.76 -0.81 13.44
CA LEU A 24 8.03 -0.22 13.03
C LEU A 24 8.79 -1.15 12.07
N LEU A 25 8.89 -2.44 12.40
CA LEU A 25 9.55 -3.42 11.54
C LEU A 25 8.89 -3.53 10.17
N ILE A 26 7.56 -3.51 10.11
CA ILE A 26 6.80 -3.57 8.84
C ILE A 26 7.10 -2.34 7.98
N ILE A 27 7.03 -1.12 8.56
CA ILE A 27 7.32 0.12 7.83
C ILE A 27 8.77 0.11 7.31
N LEU A 28 9.73 -0.26 8.14
CA LEU A 28 11.15 -0.29 7.76
C LEU A 28 11.41 -1.30 6.65
N THR A 29 10.80 -2.48 6.75
CA THR A 29 10.90 -3.50 5.71
C THR A 29 10.32 -3.00 4.39
N ALA A 30 9.17 -2.33 4.44
CA ALA A 30 8.52 -1.79 3.26
C ALA A 30 9.35 -0.66 2.61
N HIS A 31 9.95 0.24 3.38
CA HIS A 31 10.89 1.26 2.86
C HIS A 31 12.18 0.64 2.32
N ALA A 32 12.67 -0.43 2.95
CA ALA A 32 13.84 -1.15 2.46
C ALA A 32 13.57 -1.77 1.08
N PHE A 33 12.37 -2.33 0.84
CA PHE A 33 12.01 -2.83 -0.48
C PHE A 33 11.90 -1.74 -1.54
N GLU A 34 11.46 -0.53 -1.20
CA GLU A 34 11.43 0.59 -2.13
C GLU A 34 12.84 1.07 -2.48
N GLN A 35 13.71 1.25 -1.48
CA GLN A 35 15.06 1.80 -1.66
C GLN A 35 16.05 0.80 -2.23
N PHE A 36 16.02 -0.45 -1.75
CA PHE A 36 16.96 -1.50 -2.16
C PHE A 36 16.39 -2.45 -3.23
N GLY A 37 15.07 -2.64 -3.26
CA GLY A 37 14.40 -3.52 -4.23
C GLY A 37 13.94 -2.81 -5.51
N GLY A 38 13.93 -1.48 -5.55
CA GLY A 38 13.50 -0.70 -6.73
C GLY A 38 12.01 -0.85 -7.06
N TYR A 39 11.19 -1.27 -6.09
CA TYR A 39 9.75 -1.43 -6.29
C TYR A 39 9.05 -0.06 -6.20
N ALA A 40 8.35 0.33 -7.27
CA ALA A 40 7.51 1.52 -7.25
C ALA A 40 6.20 1.22 -6.49
N PRO A 41 5.86 1.98 -5.43
CA PRO A 41 4.67 1.70 -4.63
C PRO A 41 3.40 2.08 -5.37
N CYS A 42 2.39 1.21 -5.26
CA CYS A 42 1.06 1.50 -5.74
C CYS A 42 0.33 2.47 -4.79
N PRO A 43 -0.61 3.31 -5.28
CA PRO A 43 -1.34 4.25 -4.42
C PRO A 43 -2.12 3.56 -3.30
N LEU A 44 -2.66 2.37 -3.55
CA LEU A 44 -3.34 1.55 -2.53
C LEU A 44 -2.37 1.03 -1.45
N CYS A 45 -1.15 0.64 -1.86
CA CYS A 45 -0.06 0.20 -0.99
C CYS A 45 0.36 1.33 -0.03
N LEU A 46 0.42 2.56 -0.54
CA LEU A 46 0.68 3.76 0.26
C LEU A 46 -0.46 4.02 1.25
N GLN A 47 -1.70 3.74 0.87
CA GLN A 47 -2.85 3.91 1.75
C GLN A 47 -2.81 2.97 2.96
N GLU A 48 -2.40 1.71 2.76
CA GLU A 48 -2.22 0.74 3.85
C GLU A 48 -1.11 1.14 4.83
N ARG A 49 -0.09 1.87 4.36
CA ARG A 49 0.98 2.39 5.24
C ARG A 49 0.48 3.44 6.22
N TYR A 50 -0.56 4.21 5.89
CA TYR A 50 -1.09 5.22 6.82
C TYR A 50 -1.54 4.62 8.14
N ALA A 51 -2.12 3.40 8.13
CA ALA A 51 -2.53 2.72 9.35
C ALA A 51 -1.35 2.52 10.31
N TYR A 52 -0.17 2.20 9.79
CA TYR A 52 1.04 2.04 10.61
C TYR A 52 1.64 3.38 11.04
N TYR A 53 1.56 4.43 10.21
CA TYR A 53 2.01 5.77 10.59
C TYR A 53 1.20 6.37 11.74
N PHE A 54 -0.09 6.04 11.84
CA PHE A 54 -0.91 6.40 13.01
C PHE A 54 -0.76 5.38 14.16
N GLY A 55 -0.59 4.10 13.84
CA GLY A 55 -0.45 3.03 14.83
C GLY A 55 0.80 3.15 15.70
N VAL A 56 1.95 3.53 15.12
CA VAL A 56 3.21 3.71 15.83
C VAL A 56 3.12 4.77 16.95
N PRO A 57 2.74 6.04 16.68
CA PRO A 57 2.60 7.04 17.73
C PRO A 57 1.47 6.70 18.70
N ALA A 58 0.37 6.10 18.24
CA ALA A 58 -0.71 5.68 19.13
C ALA A 58 -0.26 4.58 20.12
N ALA A 59 0.58 3.64 19.69
CA ALA A 59 1.14 2.61 20.57
C ALA A 59 2.08 3.21 21.63
N VAL A 60 2.84 4.25 21.28
CA VAL A 60 3.69 5.00 22.22
C VAL A 60 2.81 5.70 23.27
N VAL A 61 1.73 6.36 22.84
CA VAL A 61 0.77 6.99 23.76
C VAL A 61 0.13 5.97 24.69
N ALA A 62 -0.28 4.80 24.17
CA ALA A 62 -0.82 3.71 24.99
C ALA A 62 0.19 3.19 26.03
N PHE A 63 1.47 3.08 25.66
CA PHE A 63 2.53 2.66 26.58
C PHE A 63 2.72 3.65 27.73
N PHE A 64 2.82 4.95 27.45
CA PHE A 64 2.94 5.98 28.50
C PHE A 64 1.67 6.09 29.35
N ALA A 65 0.49 5.91 28.76
CA ALA A 65 -0.78 5.87 29.48
C ALA A 65 -0.85 4.67 30.45
N ALA A 66 -0.37 3.50 30.03
CA ALA A 66 -0.28 2.32 30.88
C ALA A 66 0.72 2.50 32.03
N ARG A 67 1.86 3.17 31.76
CA ARG A 67 2.86 3.52 32.77
C ARG A 67 2.34 4.51 33.82
N GLY A 68 1.49 5.46 33.40
CA GLY A 68 0.84 6.43 34.29
C GLY A 68 -0.38 5.88 35.03
N GLU A 69 -0.59 4.55 35.03
CA GLU A 69 -1.75 3.85 35.62
C GLU A 69 -3.12 4.30 35.09
N SER A 70 -3.17 5.00 33.96
CA SER A 70 -4.39 5.44 33.30
C SER A 70 -4.95 4.34 32.41
N PHE A 71 -5.34 3.22 33.04
CA PHE A 71 -5.73 1.99 32.35
C PHE A 71 -6.96 2.16 31.44
N GLY A 72 -7.90 3.02 31.82
CA GLY A 72 -9.07 3.33 30.98
C GLY A 72 -8.69 3.99 29.67
N PHE A 73 -7.79 4.97 29.72
CA PHE A 73 -7.30 5.66 28.53
C PHE A 73 -6.41 4.75 27.68
N ALA A 74 -5.51 3.98 28.30
CA ALA A 74 -4.67 3.01 27.58
C ALA A 74 -5.51 1.98 26.79
N ARG A 75 -6.57 1.44 27.41
CA ARG A 75 -7.51 0.51 26.74
C ARG A 75 -8.25 1.17 25.60
N LEU A 76 -8.71 2.41 25.76
CA LEU A 76 -9.38 3.16 24.70
C LEU A 76 -8.46 3.35 23.50
N VAL A 77 -7.21 3.77 23.73
CA VAL A 77 -6.22 3.96 22.65
C VAL A 77 -5.93 2.62 21.95
N LEU A 78 -5.72 1.53 22.71
CA LEU A 78 -5.53 0.20 22.13
C LEU A 78 -6.73 -0.28 21.31
N LEU A 79 -7.95 0.03 21.75
CA LEU A 79 -9.17 -0.30 21.01
C LEU A 79 -9.25 0.50 19.69
N LEU A 80 -8.89 1.78 19.71
CA LEU A 80 -8.81 2.59 18.48
C LEU A 80 -7.76 2.05 17.52
N ILE A 81 -6.58 1.64 18.03
CA ILE A 81 -5.56 0.96 17.23
C ILE A 81 -6.13 -0.32 16.61
N ALA A 82 -6.80 -1.16 17.40
CA ALA A 82 -7.38 -2.41 16.92
C ALA A 82 -8.40 -2.17 15.78
N ILE A 83 -9.26 -1.15 15.91
CA ILE A 83 -10.20 -0.77 14.85
C ILE A 83 -9.46 -0.30 13.59
N GLY A 84 -8.42 0.55 13.74
CA GLY A 84 -7.62 1.01 12.60
C GLY A 84 -6.94 -0.14 11.85
N PHE A 85 -6.42 -1.12 12.58
CA PHE A 85 -5.81 -2.32 12.00
C PHE A 85 -6.85 -3.27 11.37
N LEU A 86 -8.07 -3.36 11.91
CA LEU A 86 -9.16 -4.11 11.28
C LEU A 86 -9.57 -3.50 9.94
N ILE A 87 -9.65 -2.18 9.86
CA ILE A 87 -9.89 -1.47 8.60
C ILE A 87 -8.73 -1.78 7.63
N ASN A 88 -7.49 -1.70 8.11
CA ASN A 88 -6.32 -2.00 7.30
C ASN A 88 -6.30 -3.45 6.78
N MET A 89 -6.76 -4.41 7.57
CA MET A 89 -6.97 -5.80 7.15
C MET A 89 -7.97 -5.89 6.00
N GLY A 90 -9.07 -5.14 6.08
CA GLY A 90 -10.06 -5.05 5.00
C GLY A 90 -9.45 -4.50 3.70
N LEU A 91 -8.62 -3.45 3.79
CA LEU A 91 -7.87 -2.94 2.65
C LEU A 91 -6.91 -3.98 2.07
N GLY A 92 -6.15 -4.69 2.91
CA GLY A 92 -5.22 -5.73 2.45
C GLY A 92 -5.93 -6.90 1.77
N ILE A 93 -7.11 -7.29 2.28
CA ILE A 93 -7.96 -8.28 1.60
C ILE A 93 -8.37 -7.74 0.23
N TYR A 94 -8.89 -6.51 0.16
CA TYR A 94 -9.27 -5.85 -1.09
C TYR A 94 -8.10 -5.80 -2.09
N HIS A 95 -6.91 -5.46 -1.62
CA HIS A 95 -5.72 -5.39 -2.46
C HIS A 95 -5.32 -6.78 -3.00
N ALA A 96 -5.25 -7.79 -2.15
CA ALA A 96 -4.94 -9.16 -2.57
C ALA A 96 -5.97 -9.74 -3.55
N GLY A 97 -7.27 -9.50 -3.32
CA GLY A 97 -8.29 -9.97 -4.26
C GLY A 97 -8.37 -9.15 -5.55
N ALA A 98 -7.91 -7.89 -5.55
CA ALA A 98 -7.77 -7.11 -6.78
C ALA A 98 -6.61 -7.66 -7.63
N GLU A 99 -5.51 -8.07 -6.99
CA GLU A 99 -4.39 -8.75 -7.64
C GLU A 99 -4.80 -10.11 -8.21
N TRP A 100 -5.57 -10.89 -7.44
CA TRP A 100 -6.12 -12.19 -7.86
C TRP A 100 -7.34 -12.08 -8.79
N LYS A 101 -7.72 -10.86 -9.19
CA LYS A 101 -8.83 -10.58 -10.11
C LYS A 101 -10.20 -11.09 -9.63
N PHE A 102 -10.40 -11.24 -8.32
CA PHE A 102 -11.72 -11.54 -7.75
C PHE A 102 -12.69 -10.35 -7.88
N TRP A 103 -12.17 -9.13 -7.94
CA TRP A 103 -12.93 -7.90 -8.17
C TRP A 103 -12.10 -6.88 -8.96
N PRO A 104 -12.75 -5.85 -9.56
CA PRO A 104 -12.03 -4.76 -10.21
C PRO A 104 -11.17 -4.00 -9.19
N GLY A 105 -9.89 -3.80 -9.54
CA GLY A 105 -9.00 -2.91 -8.80
C GLY A 105 -9.45 -1.44 -8.92
N PRO A 106 -8.92 -0.56 -8.06
CA PRO A 106 -9.34 0.84 -8.03
C PRO A 106 -9.03 1.55 -9.35
N ASP A 107 -9.86 2.54 -9.70
CA ASP A 107 -9.69 3.35 -10.91
C ASP A 107 -8.58 4.41 -10.78
N THR A 108 -7.88 4.46 -9.64
CA THR A 108 -6.81 5.41 -9.38
C THR A 108 -5.48 4.88 -9.91
N CYS A 109 -4.84 5.68 -10.76
CA CYS A 109 -3.52 5.39 -11.35
C CYS A 109 -2.50 6.35 -10.73
N ALA A 110 -1.31 5.84 -10.41
CA ALA A 110 -0.18 6.69 -10.09
C ALA A 110 0.83 6.65 -11.23
N GLY A 111 1.30 7.82 -11.68
CA GLY A 111 2.48 7.93 -12.54
C GLY A 111 3.76 7.90 -11.70
N GLY A 112 4.79 7.21 -12.17
CA GLY A 112 6.10 7.18 -11.52
C GLY A 112 6.67 8.58 -11.28
N PHE A 113 7.45 8.74 -10.20
CA PHE A 113 7.98 10.01 -9.70
C PHE A 113 9.01 10.72 -10.61
N ASN A 114 9.32 10.19 -11.79
CA ASN A 114 10.22 10.81 -12.76
C ASN A 114 9.44 11.73 -13.71
N LEU A 115 9.00 12.88 -13.18
CA LEU A 115 8.46 13.96 -14.00
C LEU A 115 9.63 14.82 -14.50
N GLU A 116 10.19 14.44 -15.64
CA GLU A 116 11.08 15.33 -16.38
C GLU A 116 10.21 16.49 -16.94
N TRP A 117 10.40 17.71 -16.45
CA TRP A 117 9.60 18.86 -16.90
C TRP A 117 10.00 19.29 -18.31
N GLY A 118 9.31 18.74 -19.33
CA GLY A 118 9.49 19.06 -20.74
C GLY A 118 8.37 18.49 -21.62
N ALA A 119 8.24 18.97 -22.86
CA ALA A 119 7.18 18.58 -23.81
C ALA A 119 7.13 17.07 -24.13
N GLU A 120 8.20 16.34 -23.84
CA GLU A 120 8.31 14.89 -24.04
C GLU A 120 8.25 14.08 -22.72
N GLY A 121 8.28 14.74 -21.56
CA GLY A 121 8.47 14.09 -20.25
C GLY A 121 7.22 13.48 -19.61
N ILE A 122 6.03 13.74 -20.16
CA ILE A 122 4.76 13.17 -19.69
C ILE A 122 4.39 11.88 -20.44
N VAL A 123 4.97 11.66 -21.63
CA VAL A 123 4.55 10.58 -22.53
C VAL A 123 5.10 9.21 -22.11
N ASP A 124 6.22 9.18 -21.38
CA ASP A 124 6.94 7.96 -21.02
C ASP A 124 6.90 7.64 -19.51
N THR A 125 6.02 8.28 -18.75
CA THR A 125 5.91 8.02 -17.31
C THR A 125 5.33 6.62 -17.08
N PRO A 126 6.05 5.70 -16.37
CA PRO A 126 5.51 4.39 -16.07
C PRO A 126 4.28 4.53 -15.17
N VAL A 127 3.15 3.96 -15.60
CA VAL A 127 1.90 3.94 -14.83
C VAL A 127 1.92 2.73 -13.90
N ILE A 128 1.89 2.97 -12.59
CA ILE A 128 1.86 1.91 -11.57
C ILE A 128 0.39 1.49 -11.37
N ARG A 129 0.13 0.19 -11.51
CA ARG A 129 -1.19 -0.43 -11.41
C ARG A 129 -1.34 -1.19 -10.09
N CYS A 130 -2.45 -0.99 -9.38
CA CYS A 130 -2.77 -1.74 -8.14
C CYS A 130 -3.36 -3.12 -8.39
N ASP A 131 -3.76 -3.43 -9.63
CA ASP A 131 -4.36 -4.71 -9.99
C ASP A 131 -3.34 -5.72 -10.52
N GLU A 132 -2.06 -5.36 -10.57
CA GLU A 132 -0.96 -6.22 -11.01
C GLU A 132 0.01 -6.44 -9.85
N ALA A 133 0.41 -7.69 -9.65
CA ALA A 133 1.44 -8.04 -8.69
C ALA A 133 2.70 -7.22 -8.96
N PRO A 134 3.39 -6.68 -7.94
CA PRO A 134 4.77 -6.21 -8.09
C PRO A 134 5.66 -7.33 -8.60
N GLY A 135 5.33 -8.59 -8.25
CA GLY A 135 5.86 -9.79 -8.87
C GLY A 135 5.44 -10.01 -10.33
N GLY A 136 4.98 -9.00 -11.06
CA GLY A 136 4.96 -8.93 -12.53
C GLY A 136 6.01 -7.95 -13.08
N SER A 137 6.55 -7.07 -12.23
CA SER A 137 7.59 -6.08 -12.60
C SER A 137 9.00 -6.67 -12.65
N TRP A 138 9.23 -7.93 -12.25
CA TRP A 138 10.47 -8.63 -12.67
C TRP A 138 10.51 -8.80 -14.21
N ALA A 139 9.38 -8.69 -14.90
CA ALA A 139 9.35 -8.55 -16.37
C ALA A 139 9.89 -7.20 -16.86
N PHE A 140 9.83 -6.14 -16.03
CA PHE A 140 10.37 -4.81 -16.34
C PHE A 140 11.90 -4.81 -16.40
N HIS A 141 12.56 -5.67 -15.60
CA HIS A 141 14.00 -5.90 -15.72
C HIS A 141 14.36 -6.95 -16.78
N SER A 142 13.38 -7.72 -17.26
CA SER A 142 13.67 -8.89 -18.09
C SER A 142 13.35 -8.72 -19.58
N ARG A 143 12.43 -7.85 -20.02
CA ARG A 143 12.13 -7.76 -21.46
C ARG A 143 11.64 -6.38 -21.92
N ALA A 144 12.57 -5.60 -22.46
CA ALA A 144 12.35 -5.06 -23.80
C ALA A 144 12.02 -6.26 -24.72
N GLY A 145 10.78 -6.37 -25.16
CA GLY A 145 10.37 -7.37 -26.16
C GLY A 145 10.08 -8.77 -25.61
N THR A 146 8.83 -9.03 -25.23
CA THR A 146 7.98 -10.00 -25.95
C THR A 146 6.62 -10.04 -25.29
N ARG A 147 5.61 -9.66 -26.07
CA ARG A 147 4.22 -10.11 -25.87
C ARG A 147 4.25 -11.63 -25.71
N ARG A 148 3.78 -12.19 -24.60
CA ARG A 148 2.99 -13.45 -24.52
C ARG A 148 2.77 -13.87 -23.06
N PHE A 149 1.79 -13.23 -22.42
CA PHE A 149 0.89 -13.90 -21.49
C PHE A 149 -0.51 -13.35 -21.77
N ARG A 150 -1.21 -13.98 -22.72
CA ARG A 150 -2.68 -13.96 -22.75
C ARG A 150 -3.13 -15.28 -22.13
N PRO A 151 -3.59 -15.27 -20.87
CA PRO A 151 -4.67 -16.14 -20.47
C PRO A 151 -5.91 -15.30 -20.14
N PHE A 152 -7.03 -15.75 -20.71
CA PHE A 152 -8.41 -15.54 -20.31
C PHE A 152 -8.84 -14.12 -19.87
N SER A 153 -9.37 -13.35 -20.81
CA SER A 153 -10.30 -12.26 -20.50
C SER A 153 -11.73 -12.77 -20.59
N PRO A 154 -12.50 -12.64 -19.51
CA PRO A 154 -13.81 -12.02 -19.57
C PRO A 154 -13.72 -10.70 -18.79
N GLY A 155 -14.25 -9.64 -19.42
CA GLY A 155 -13.94 -8.25 -19.10
C GLY A 155 -14.21 -7.85 -17.66
N LEU A 156 -13.19 -7.23 -17.05
CA LEU A 156 -13.25 -6.14 -16.06
C LEU A 156 -11.80 -5.71 -15.79
N ARG A 157 -11.04 -5.46 -16.86
CA ARG A 157 -9.76 -4.75 -16.74
C ARG A 157 -10.17 -3.30 -16.51
N SER A 158 -9.88 -2.71 -15.35
CA SER A 158 -10.23 -1.32 -15.08
C SER A 158 -9.62 -0.46 -16.20
N SER A 159 -10.51 0.06 -17.03
CA SER A 159 -10.20 0.86 -18.22
C SER A 159 -9.57 2.20 -17.85
N ALA A 160 -9.63 2.56 -16.56
CA ALA A 160 -9.20 3.83 -16.00
C ALA A 160 -7.69 4.08 -16.10
N CYS A 161 -6.85 3.04 -16.02
CA CYS A 161 -5.40 3.19 -16.03
C CYS A 161 -4.74 2.58 -17.28
N ARG A 162 -5.38 2.70 -18.45
CA ARG A 162 -4.74 2.28 -19.69
C ARG A 162 -3.40 3.01 -19.77
N ALA A 163 -2.29 2.26 -19.89
CA ALA A 163 -1.00 2.83 -20.25
C ALA A 163 -1.24 3.76 -21.44
N ALA A 164 -0.55 4.90 -21.48
CA ALA A 164 -0.69 5.89 -22.54
C ALA A 164 -0.78 5.19 -23.91
N PRO A 165 -1.67 5.64 -24.81
CA PRO A 165 -1.77 5.07 -26.16
C PRO A 165 -0.37 4.97 -26.74
N ASP A 166 -0.03 3.81 -27.31
CA ASP A 166 1.27 3.67 -27.93
C ASP A 166 1.40 4.67 -29.09
N ARG A 167 2.63 4.98 -29.55
CA ARG A 167 2.81 5.91 -30.69
C ARG A 167 2.01 5.50 -31.94
N ALA A 168 1.57 4.24 -32.04
CA ALA A 168 0.74 3.76 -33.14
C ALA A 168 -0.74 4.19 -32.98
N ASP A 169 -1.29 4.11 -31.77
CA ASP A 169 -2.64 4.57 -31.44
C ASP A 169 -2.80 6.10 -31.63
N LEU A 170 -1.75 6.88 -31.33
CA LEU A 170 -1.75 8.34 -31.58
C LEU A 170 -1.73 8.68 -33.07
N ALA A 171 -1.06 7.86 -33.90
CA ALA A 171 -1.06 8.04 -35.35
C ALA A 171 -2.45 7.79 -35.95
N GLU A 172 -3.20 6.81 -35.44
CA GLU A 172 -4.61 6.58 -35.84
C GLU A 172 -5.54 7.72 -35.42
N PHE A 173 -5.40 8.27 -34.21
CA PHE A 173 -6.21 9.43 -33.77
C PHE A 173 -5.93 10.70 -34.58
N THR A 174 -4.68 10.91 -34.99
CA THR A 174 -4.30 12.04 -35.85
C THR A 174 -4.83 11.84 -37.28
N ALA A 175 -4.90 10.59 -37.77
CA ALA A 175 -5.49 10.26 -39.06
C ALA A 175 -7.03 10.36 -39.09
N LEU A 176 -7.71 10.22 -37.95
CA LEU A 176 -9.16 10.37 -37.79
C LEU A 176 -9.62 11.83 -37.63
N SER A 177 -8.69 12.76 -37.43
CA SER A 177 -8.96 14.19 -37.24
C SER A 177 -8.48 15.07 -38.41
N ALA A 178 -8.09 14.45 -39.52
CA ALA A 178 -7.80 15.06 -40.82
C ALA A 178 -8.89 14.70 -41.84
#